data_AF-A0A5Y4ZJN2-F1
#
_entry.id   AF-A0A5Y4ZJN2-F1
#
_cell.length_a   1.000
_cell.length_b   1.000
_cell.length_c   1.000
_cell.angle_alpha   90.00
_cell.angle_beta   90.00
_cell.angle_gamma   90.00
#
_symmetry.space_group_name_H-M   'P 1'
#
loop_
_entity.id
_entity.type
_entity.pdbx_description
1 polymer ?
#
loop_
_entity_poly.entity_id
_entity_poly.type
_entity_poly.pdbx_seq_one_letter_code
_entity_poly.pdbx_strand_id
1 'polypeptide(L)'
;QKVTLKRQPKDKHLRALEHPKAKPVSKKTKSRKEPEAREGEYMVGEADNVLALTTVYASRAQAMRAAQAKWDKLQRGVAEFSITLALGRADLFPETPVRVSGFKRVIDEQSWLISKVIHNLNNSGFTTGLELEVKLSDVEYSAESDDE
;
A
#
# COMPACT_ATOMS: atom_id res chain seq x y z
N GLN A 1 -18.64 38.23 15.63
CA GLN A 1 -19.89 37.84 14.94
C GLN A 1 -19.64 36.50 14.25
N LYS A 2 -20.22 35.39 14.75
CA LYS A 2 -20.09 34.07 14.11
C LYS A 2 -21.17 33.94 13.03
N VAL A 3 -20.74 33.75 11.79
CA VAL A 3 -21.63 33.53 10.63
C VAL A 3 -21.63 32.04 10.32
N THR A 4 -22.80 31.41 10.37
CA THR A 4 -22.99 29.98 10.10
C THR A 4 -23.67 29.81 8.75
N LEU A 5 -22.94 29.39 7.73
CA LEU A 5 -23.47 29.11 6.39
C LEU A 5 -23.88 27.63 6.29
N LYS A 6 -25.18 27.36 6.19
CA LYS A 6 -25.71 26.03 5.83
C LYS A 6 -25.93 25.95 4.32
N ARG A 7 -25.36 24.92 3.67
CA ARG A 7 -25.62 24.60 2.26
C ARG A 7 -27.02 24.02 2.10
N GLN A 8 -27.79 24.57 1.16
CA GLN A 8 -29.04 23.98 0.66
C GLN A 8 -28.71 23.03 -0.51
N PRO A 9 -29.29 21.82 -0.55
CA PRO A 9 -29.13 20.94 -1.71
C PRO A 9 -29.91 21.52 -2.91
N LYS A 10 -29.21 21.70 -4.04
CA LYS A 10 -29.85 22.07 -5.32
C LYS A 10 -30.73 20.93 -5.82
N ASP A 11 -31.95 21.25 -6.23
CA ASP A 11 -32.83 20.34 -6.95
C ASP A 11 -32.13 19.75 -8.18
N LYS A 12 -32.13 18.42 -8.24
CA LYS A 12 -31.62 17.69 -9.40
C LYS A 12 -32.60 17.90 -10.55
N HIS A 13 -32.19 18.67 -11.55
CA HIS A 13 -32.88 18.69 -12.83
C HIS A 13 -32.90 17.27 -13.40
N LEU A 14 -34.08 16.66 -13.42
CA LEU A 14 -34.33 15.40 -14.12
C LEU A 14 -34.32 15.70 -15.62
N ARG A 15 -33.14 15.70 -16.22
CA ARG A 15 -33.01 15.68 -17.68
C ARG A 15 -32.49 14.32 -18.11
N ALA A 16 -33.39 13.36 -18.13
CA ALA A 16 -33.32 12.22 -19.03
C ALA A 16 -34.60 12.26 -19.87
N LEU A 17 -34.50 12.68 -21.13
CA LEU A 17 -35.54 12.37 -22.10
C LEU A 17 -35.52 10.85 -22.27
N GLU A 18 -36.47 10.16 -21.64
CA GLU A 18 -36.67 8.73 -21.85
C GLU A 18 -37.24 8.52 -23.26
N HIS A 19 -36.48 7.83 -24.10
CA HIS A 19 -36.95 7.41 -25.42
C HIS A 19 -37.97 6.26 -25.25
N PRO A 20 -39.15 6.31 -25.92
CA PRO A 20 -40.28 5.40 -25.67
C PRO A 20 -40.07 3.94 -26.13
N LYS A 21 -38.85 3.53 -26.48
CA LYS A 21 -38.53 2.16 -26.95
C LYS A 21 -37.30 1.53 -26.28
N ALA A 22 -36.99 1.88 -25.04
CA ALA A 22 -35.97 1.17 -24.26
C ALA A 22 -36.61 -0.02 -23.51
N LYS A 23 -36.17 -1.25 -23.81
CA LYS A 23 -36.62 -2.47 -23.13
C LYS A 23 -36.14 -2.46 -21.66
N PRO A 24 -36.98 -2.79 -20.67
CA PRO A 24 -36.58 -2.80 -19.26
C PRO A 24 -35.67 -3.99 -18.99
N VAL A 25 -34.40 -3.73 -18.67
CA VAL A 25 -33.48 -4.76 -18.15
C VAL A 25 -33.78 -4.93 -16.66
N SER A 26 -34.22 -6.13 -16.28
CA SER A 26 -34.49 -6.50 -14.89
C SER A 26 -33.25 -6.29 -14.02
N LYS A 27 -33.33 -5.33 -13.09
CA LYS A 27 -32.31 -5.13 -12.06
C LYS A 27 -32.38 -6.32 -11.09
N LYS A 28 -31.43 -7.25 -11.20
CA LYS A 28 -31.12 -8.18 -10.10
C LYS A 28 -30.61 -7.34 -8.93
N THR A 29 -31.43 -7.22 -7.90
CA THR A 29 -31.14 -6.59 -6.61
C THR A 29 -29.97 -7.32 -5.96
N LYS A 30 -28.73 -6.85 -6.18
CA LYS A 30 -27.66 -7.10 -5.22
C LYS A 30 -28.01 -6.28 -3.97
N SER A 31 -28.22 -6.98 -2.86
CA SER A 31 -28.39 -6.42 -1.53
C SER A 31 -27.35 -5.32 -1.29
N ARG A 32 -27.84 -4.10 -1.19
CA ARG A 32 -27.07 -2.93 -0.78
C ARG A 32 -26.76 -3.14 0.71
N LYS A 33 -25.53 -3.54 1.04
CA LYS A 33 -25.04 -3.45 2.41
C LYS A 33 -25.23 -2.00 2.87
N GLU A 34 -25.82 -1.86 4.05
CA GLU A 34 -25.97 -0.56 4.72
C GLU A 34 -24.63 0.17 4.76
N PRO A 35 -24.60 1.48 4.47
CA PRO A 35 -23.40 2.26 4.67
C PRO A 35 -23.16 2.32 6.18
N GLU A 36 -22.17 1.56 6.66
CA GLU A 36 -21.62 1.74 8.01
C GLU A 36 -21.34 3.24 8.23
N ALA A 37 -21.76 3.72 9.39
CA ALA A 37 -21.63 5.12 9.79
C ALA A 37 -20.17 5.57 9.62
N ARG A 38 -20.01 6.78 9.07
CA ARG A 38 -18.70 7.42 8.89
C ARG A 38 -18.16 7.87 10.25
N GLU A 39 -17.60 6.95 11.02
CA GLU A 39 -17.02 7.30 12.32
C GLU A 39 -15.65 6.65 12.51
N GLY A 40 -14.67 7.49 12.86
CA GLY A 40 -13.34 7.09 13.36
C GLY A 40 -12.16 7.51 12.48
N GLU A 41 -11.22 8.25 13.08
CA GLU A 41 -9.81 8.20 12.69
C GLU A 41 -9.24 6.87 13.20
N TYR A 42 -8.64 6.06 12.32
CA TYR A 42 -8.11 4.75 12.67
C TYR A 42 -6.58 4.77 12.54
N MET A 43 -5.88 4.45 13.63
CA MET A 43 -4.42 4.44 13.71
C MET A 43 -3.90 2.99 13.79
N VAL A 44 -2.77 2.74 13.15
CA VAL A 44 -2.00 1.49 13.26
C VAL A 44 -0.55 1.91 13.54
N GLY A 45 0.00 1.56 14.71
CA GLY A 45 1.36 1.92 15.13
C GLY A 45 1.42 2.89 16.33
N GLU A 46 2.62 3.41 16.62
CA GLU A 46 2.90 4.31 17.75
C GLU A 46 2.57 5.77 17.41
N ALA A 47 2.12 6.54 18.41
CA ALA A 47 1.61 7.91 18.23
C ALA A 47 2.70 8.97 17.95
N ASP A 48 3.98 8.62 18.03
CA ASP A 48 5.08 9.58 17.96
C ASP A 48 5.38 10.05 16.51
N ASN A 49 4.90 9.34 15.48
CA ASN A 49 4.95 9.78 14.08
C ASN A 49 3.83 9.18 13.19
N VAL A 50 2.76 9.94 12.98
CA VAL A 50 1.52 9.46 12.35
C VAL A 50 1.46 9.82 10.86
N LEU A 51 1.35 8.80 9.99
CA LEU A 51 1.01 8.98 8.57
C LEU A 51 -0.50 8.85 8.35
N ALA A 52 -1.21 9.98 8.19
CA ALA A 52 -2.63 9.99 7.88
C ALA A 52 -2.91 9.65 6.39
N LEU A 53 -3.75 8.64 6.14
CA LEU A 53 -4.21 8.31 4.79
C LEU A 53 -5.31 9.28 4.33
N THR A 54 -5.06 10.03 3.25
CA THR A 54 -6.02 11.01 2.70
C THR A 54 -7.19 10.40 1.94
N THR A 55 -7.10 9.11 1.61
CA THR A 55 -8.13 8.36 0.88
C THR A 55 -9.20 7.86 1.84
N VAL A 56 -10.45 8.24 1.58
CA VAL A 56 -11.60 7.72 2.31
C VAL A 56 -11.94 6.32 1.78
N TYR A 57 -11.96 5.33 2.67
CA TYR A 57 -12.31 3.96 2.35
C TYR A 57 -13.78 3.65 2.64
N ALA A 58 -14.31 2.60 2.01
CA ALA A 58 -15.72 2.26 2.10
C ALA A 58 -16.09 1.51 3.40
N SER A 59 -15.11 0.90 4.07
CA SER A 59 -15.31 0.18 5.33
C SER A 59 -14.09 0.30 6.25
N ARG A 60 -14.31 0.13 7.57
CA ARG A 60 -13.25 0.12 8.60
C ARG A 60 -12.17 -0.93 8.28
N ALA A 61 -12.59 -2.14 7.91
CA ALA A 61 -11.66 -3.22 7.57
C ALA A 61 -10.77 -2.88 6.35
N GLN A 62 -11.29 -2.11 5.38
CA GLN A 62 -10.50 -1.65 4.25
C GLN A 62 -9.51 -0.56 4.65
N ALA A 63 -9.94 0.38 5.50
CA ALA A 63 -9.07 1.43 6.03
C ALA A 63 -7.89 0.84 6.83
N MET A 64 -8.16 -0.11 7.73
CA MET A 64 -7.11 -0.77 8.52
C MET A 64 -6.12 -1.54 7.65
N ARG A 65 -6.59 -2.33 6.68
CA ARG A 65 -5.68 -3.05 5.75
C ARG A 65 -4.84 -2.08 4.93
N ALA A 66 -5.40 -0.96 4.51
CA ALA A 66 -4.66 0.06 3.76
C ALA A 66 -3.61 0.75 4.63
N ALA A 67 -3.95 1.07 5.89
CA ALA A 67 -3.00 1.61 6.87
C ALA A 67 -1.85 0.64 7.10
N GLN A 68 -2.15 -0.64 7.36
CA GLN A 68 -1.14 -1.67 7.58
C GLN A 68 -0.24 -1.86 6.35
N ALA A 69 -0.80 -1.96 5.14
CA ALA A 69 0.01 -2.10 3.93
C ALA A 69 0.93 -0.89 3.67
N LYS A 70 0.48 0.32 4.02
CA LYS A 70 1.29 1.54 3.91
C LYS A 70 2.39 1.58 4.96
N TRP A 71 2.08 1.14 6.17
CA TRP A 71 3.04 1.02 7.25
C TRP A 71 4.12 -0.02 6.94
N ASP A 72 3.75 -1.21 6.48
CA ASP A 72 4.71 -2.24 6.09
C ASP A 72 5.61 -1.76 4.94
N LYS A 73 5.07 -0.98 4.00
CA LYS A 73 5.85 -0.37 2.92
C LYS A 73 6.85 0.66 3.46
N LEU A 74 6.44 1.48 4.42
CA LEU A 74 7.31 2.47 5.05
C LEU A 74 8.46 1.78 5.78
N GLN A 75 8.16 0.71 6.50
CA GLN A 75 9.16 -0.12 7.18
C GLN A 75 10.16 -0.75 6.20
N ARG A 76 9.69 -1.33 5.09
CA ARG A 76 10.57 -1.90 4.04
C ARG A 76 11.49 -0.83 3.43
N GLY A 77 11.01 0.40 3.32
CA GLY A 77 11.76 1.54 2.76
C GLY A 77 12.79 2.19 3.71
N VAL A 78 13.00 1.67 4.92
CA VAL A 78 13.94 2.26 5.90
C VAL A 78 15.40 2.18 5.42
N ALA A 79 15.77 1.15 4.65
CA ALA A 79 17.06 1.11 3.97
C ALA A 79 16.99 0.38 2.63
N GLU A 80 17.64 0.97 1.63
CA GLU A 80 17.77 0.45 0.27
C GLU A 80 19.25 0.24 -0.03
N PHE A 81 19.59 -0.87 -0.69
CA PHE A 81 20.94 -1.19 -1.11
C PHE A 81 20.95 -1.63 -2.57
N SER A 82 21.76 -0.97 -3.40
CA SER A 82 21.89 -1.30 -4.82
C SER A 82 23.31 -1.77 -5.12
N ILE A 83 23.43 -2.87 -5.86
CA ILE A 83 24.72 -3.43 -6.28
C ILE A 83 24.64 -4.04 -7.68
N THR A 84 25.69 -3.82 -8.48
CA THR A 84 25.84 -4.45 -9.79
C THR A 84 26.89 -5.54 -9.73
N LEU A 85 26.47 -6.77 -10.03
CA LEU A 85 27.36 -7.93 -10.14
C LEU A 85 28.01 -7.95 -11.52
N ALA A 86 29.36 -8.02 -11.54
CA ALA A 86 30.14 -8.14 -12.76
C ALA A 86 29.92 -9.48 -13.47
N LEU A 87 29.64 -10.54 -12.71
CA LEU A 87 29.22 -11.84 -13.21
C LEU A 87 27.72 -11.97 -13.02
N GLY A 88 26.99 -12.07 -14.13
CA GLY A 88 25.55 -12.24 -14.09
C GLY A 88 25.16 -13.60 -13.53
N ARG A 89 24.14 -13.61 -12.67
CA ARG A 89 23.61 -14.81 -12.02
C ARG A 89 22.13 -14.93 -12.36
N ALA A 90 21.80 -15.90 -13.21
CA ALA A 90 20.42 -16.16 -13.63
C ALA A 90 19.55 -16.76 -12.51
N ASP A 91 20.18 -17.32 -11.47
CA ASP A 91 19.48 -17.93 -10.33
C ASP A 91 18.89 -16.89 -9.35
N LEU A 92 19.17 -15.61 -9.54
CA LEU A 92 18.67 -14.55 -8.68
C LEU A 92 17.30 -14.07 -9.16
N PHE A 93 16.31 -14.12 -8.28
CA PHE A 93 14.95 -13.66 -8.53
C PHE A 93 14.47 -12.74 -7.39
N PRO A 94 13.49 -11.86 -7.64
CA PRO A 94 12.88 -11.04 -6.60
C PRO A 94 12.32 -11.87 -5.45
N GLU A 95 12.17 -11.26 -4.28
CA GLU A 95 11.71 -11.88 -3.03
C GLU A 95 12.67 -12.95 -2.44
N THR A 96 13.88 -13.08 -3.00
CA THR A 96 14.90 -13.97 -2.44
C THR A 96 15.62 -13.30 -1.27
N PRO A 97 15.70 -13.93 -0.09
CA PRO A 97 16.54 -13.44 1.00
C PRO A 97 18.02 -13.65 0.68
N VAL A 98 18.84 -12.61 0.85
CA VAL A 98 20.26 -12.62 0.52
C VAL A 98 21.08 -12.03 1.67
N ARG A 99 22.31 -12.52 1.83
CA ARG A 99 23.31 -11.92 2.70
C ARG A 99 24.37 -11.24 1.86
N VAL A 100 24.75 -10.05 2.30
CA VAL A 100 25.83 -9.24 1.70
C VAL A 100 27.05 -9.35 2.62
N SER A 101 28.25 -9.37 2.05
CA SER A 101 29.50 -9.49 2.79
C SER A 101 30.59 -8.63 2.17
N GLY A 102 31.43 -8.04 3.00
CA GLY A 102 32.56 -7.20 2.56
C GLY A 102 32.24 -5.71 2.57
N PHE A 103 31.10 -5.30 3.14
CA PHE A 103 30.74 -3.90 3.34
C PHE A 103 30.89 -3.52 4.82
N LYS A 104 30.47 -2.30 5.17
CA LYS A 104 30.47 -1.84 6.57
C LYS A 104 29.61 -2.79 7.40
N ARG A 105 30.00 -3.06 8.66
CA ARG A 105 29.30 -4.00 9.56
C ARG A 105 27.77 -3.83 9.59
N VAL A 106 27.31 -2.58 9.60
CA VAL A 106 25.87 -2.24 9.59
C VAL A 106 25.12 -2.78 8.36
N ILE A 107 25.80 -2.93 7.21
CA ILE A 107 25.25 -3.48 5.96
C ILE A 107 25.33 -5.01 5.98
N ASP A 108 26.46 -5.57 6.42
CA ASP A 108 26.70 -7.03 6.41
C ASP A 108 25.87 -7.77 7.47
N GLU A 109 25.59 -7.13 8.62
CA GLU A 109 24.76 -7.71 9.71
C GLU A 109 23.27 -7.71 9.38
N GLN A 110 22.84 -6.87 8.44
CA GLN A 110 21.44 -6.73 8.08
C GLN A 110 20.99 -7.86 7.15
N SER A 111 19.77 -8.35 7.34
CA SER A 111 19.14 -9.30 6.42
C SER A 111 18.52 -8.56 5.24
N TRP A 112 18.95 -8.88 4.02
CA TRP A 112 18.46 -8.24 2.80
C TRP A 112 17.47 -9.14 2.05
N LEU A 113 16.54 -8.52 1.33
CA LEU A 113 15.59 -9.15 0.42
C LEU A 113 15.72 -8.49 -0.95
N ILE A 114 15.78 -9.28 -2.01
CA ILE A 114 15.80 -8.73 -3.38
C ILE A 114 14.44 -8.13 -3.72
N SER A 115 14.38 -6.82 -3.97
CA SER A 115 13.18 -6.15 -4.47
C SER A 115 13.11 -6.22 -6.00
N LYS A 116 14.25 -6.05 -6.68
CA LYS A 116 14.32 -6.04 -8.14
C LYS A 116 15.63 -6.63 -8.64
N VAL A 117 15.52 -7.35 -9.75
CA VAL A 117 16.66 -7.91 -10.48
C VAL A 117 16.62 -7.40 -11.92
N ILE A 118 17.76 -6.89 -12.39
CA ILE A 118 17.94 -6.44 -13.77
C ILE A 118 19.09 -7.22 -14.36
N HIS A 119 18.78 -8.18 -15.23
CA HIS A 119 19.80 -8.88 -16.00
C HIS A 119 20.10 -8.13 -17.28
N ASN A 120 21.37 -7.88 -17.56
CA ASN A 120 21.80 -7.21 -18.79
C ASN A 120 22.82 -8.09 -19.51
N LEU A 121 22.59 -8.33 -20.81
CA LEU A 121 23.48 -9.08 -21.68
C LEU A 121 23.94 -8.17 -22.82
N ASN A 122 25.23 -7.90 -22.88
CA ASN A 122 25.82 -7.03 -23.89
C ASN A 122 27.20 -7.57 -24.36
N ASN A 123 27.90 -6.85 -25.23
CA ASN A 123 29.24 -7.23 -25.72
C ASN A 123 30.31 -7.37 -24.62
N SER A 124 30.09 -6.82 -23.42
CA SER A 124 30.98 -6.97 -22.25
C SER A 124 30.63 -8.17 -21.36
N GLY A 125 29.58 -8.92 -21.70
CA GLY A 125 29.17 -10.13 -21.02
C GLY A 125 27.80 -10.03 -20.34
N PHE A 126 27.53 -11.00 -19.47
CA PHE A 126 26.31 -11.09 -18.69
C PHE A 126 26.52 -10.44 -17.33
N THR A 127 25.71 -9.43 -17.01
CA THR A 127 25.76 -8.69 -15.73
C THR A 127 24.39 -8.71 -15.05
N THR A 128 24.36 -8.48 -13.75
CA THR A 128 23.09 -8.44 -12.99
C THR A 128 23.12 -7.31 -11.98
N GLY A 129 22.22 -6.34 -12.15
CA GLY A 129 21.94 -5.30 -11.16
C GLY A 129 20.89 -5.79 -10.16
N LEU A 130 21.12 -5.54 -8.88
CA LEU A 130 20.24 -5.92 -7.77
C LEU A 130 19.85 -4.69 -6.97
N GLU A 131 18.57 -4.59 -6.65
CA GLU A 131 18.03 -3.67 -5.65
C GLU A 131 17.54 -4.50 -4.47
N LEU A 132 18.05 -4.20 -3.28
CA LEU A 132 17.85 -4.96 -2.05
C LEU A 132 17.18 -4.04 -1.00
N GLU A 133 16.18 -4.57 -0.31
CA GLU A 133 15.49 -3.94 0.81
C GLU A 133 15.72 -4.72 2.11
N VAL A 134 15.51 -4.08 3.26
CA VAL A 134 15.65 -4.75 4.56
C VAL A 134 14.55 -5.79 4.73
N LYS A 135 14.94 -7.03 5.03
CA LYS A 135 14.01 -8.08 5.42
C LYS A 135 13.56 -7.82 6.86
N LEU A 136 12.35 -7.30 7.02
CA LEU A 136 11.67 -7.25 8.32
C LEU A 136 11.17 -8.65 8.67
N SER A 137 11.98 -9.39 9.42
CA SER A 137 11.47 -10.52 10.21
C SER A 137 11.14 -10.00 11.61
N ASP A 138 9.91 -10.24 12.05
CA ASP A 138 9.41 -9.99 13.41
C ASP A 138 8.91 -8.57 13.70
N VAL A 139 7.69 -8.25 13.25
CA VAL A 139 6.87 -7.25 13.95
C VAL A 139 5.51 -7.89 14.24
N GLU A 140 5.36 -8.45 15.45
CA GLU A 140 4.05 -8.82 16.00
C GLU A 140 3.29 -7.54 16.37
N TYR A 141 2.05 -7.41 15.90
CA TYR A 141 1.18 -6.29 16.26
C TYR A 141 0.07 -6.77 17.20
N SER A 142 0.09 -6.22 18.42
CA SER A 142 -1.07 -6.26 19.31
C SER A 142 -1.96 -5.07 18.96
N ALA A 143 -3.15 -5.32 18.41
CA ALA A 143 -4.18 -4.31 18.31
C ALA A 143 -4.94 -4.32 19.63
N GLU A 144 -4.64 -3.40 20.55
CA GLU A 144 -5.55 -3.11 21.65
C GLU A 144 -6.78 -2.43 21.05
N SER A 145 -7.88 -3.18 21.02
CA SER A 145 -9.20 -2.62 20.74
C SER A 145 -9.60 -1.78 21.96
N ASP A 146 -9.34 -0.47 21.91
CA ASP A 146 -10.05 0.49 22.74
C ASP A 146 -11.53 0.48 22.30
N ASP A 147 -12.31 -0.44 22.89
CA ASP A 147 -13.77 -0.38 22.97
C ASP A 147 -14.10 0.31 24.31
N GLU A 148 -14.24 1.65 24.28
CA GLU A 148 -15.02 2.43 25.25
C GLU A 148 -16.21 3.09 24.55
#